data_AF-A0A356M403-F1
#
_entry.id   AF-A0A356M403-F1
#
_cell.length_a   1.000
_cell.length_b   1.000
_cell.length_c   1.000
_cell.angle_alpha   90.00
_cell.angle_beta   90.00
_cell.angle_gamma   90.00
#
_symmetry.space_group_name_H-M   'P 1'
#
loop_
_entity.id
_entity.type
_entity.pdbx_description
1 polymer ?
#
loop_
_entity_poly.entity_id
_entity_poly.type
_entity_poly.pdbx_seq_one_letter_code
_entity_poly.pdbx_strand_id
1 'polypeptide(L)'
;MERPDIRTRWQRALVLLESEMSEISLNTWIKPMLPVSAEQGVFVLSVPNEFHKTFVDQYVSLIRNTLKAAGSVEYEVRIVVGGSEAADRQAAALENGSLGSDTFGQISNSRLNSQYTFESFVVGSGNRFAHAACVAVAEKQGGRNFNPL
;
A
#
# COMPACT_ATOMS: atom_id res chain seq x y z
N MET A 1 -36.67 -8.14 0.99
CA MET A 1 -35.75 -8.27 2.13
C MET A 1 -34.39 -7.79 1.67
N GLU A 2 -34.10 -6.51 1.93
CA GLU A 2 -32.87 -5.84 1.51
C GLU A 2 -31.69 -6.44 2.30
N ARG A 3 -30.75 -7.08 1.59
CA ARG A 3 -29.48 -7.46 2.21
C ARG A 3 -28.83 -6.15 2.64
N PRO A 4 -28.52 -5.94 3.93
CA PRO A 4 -27.88 -4.69 4.35
C PRO A 4 -26.59 -4.55 3.55
N ASP A 5 -26.49 -3.43 2.83
CA ASP A 5 -25.40 -3.17 1.91
C ASP A 5 -24.07 -3.39 2.61
N ILE A 6 -23.17 -4.13 1.95
CA ILE A 6 -21.83 -4.41 2.44
C ILE A 6 -21.10 -3.14 2.90
N ARG A 7 -21.40 -2.02 2.23
CA ARG A 7 -20.92 -0.68 2.55
C ARG A 7 -21.38 -0.21 3.93
N THR A 8 -22.63 -0.44 4.31
CA THR A 8 -23.16 -0.06 5.63
C THR A 8 -22.47 -0.85 6.75
N ARG A 9 -22.20 -2.15 6.53
CA ARG A 9 -21.46 -2.96 7.51
C ARG A 9 -20.02 -2.47 7.67
N TRP A 10 -19.35 -2.17 6.56
CA TRP A 10 -18.00 -1.59 6.59
C TRP A 10 -17.98 -0.23 7.28
N GLN A 11 -18.95 0.65 6.99
CA GLN A 11 -19.05 1.97 7.59
C GLN A 11 -19.26 1.92 9.11
N ARG A 12 -20.04 0.95 9.61
CA ARG A 12 -20.15 0.72 11.06
C ARG A 12 -18.83 0.24 11.67
N ALA A 13 -18.13 -0.68 11.00
CA ALA A 13 -16.82 -1.13 11.44
C ALA A 13 -15.79 0.01 11.46
N LEU A 14 -15.84 0.95 10.49
CA LEU A 14 -14.98 2.14 10.45
C LEU A 14 -15.15 3.02 11.69
N VAL A 15 -16.38 3.28 12.13
CA VAL A 15 -16.66 4.08 13.33
C VAL A 15 -16.07 3.42 14.58
N LEU A 16 -16.15 2.09 14.67
CA LEU A 16 -15.53 1.35 15.78
C LEU A 16 -14.00 1.34 15.69
N LEU A 17 -13.44 1.29 14.48
CA LEU A 17 -11.99 1.36 14.28
C LEU A 17 -11.45 2.75 14.64
N GLU A 18 -12.20 3.81 14.39
CA GLU A 18 -11.83 5.19 14.72
C GLU A 18 -11.58 5.40 16.23
N SER A 19 -12.28 4.68 17.10
CA SER A 19 -12.00 4.70 18.55
C SER A 19 -10.82 3.82 18.99
N GLU A 20 -10.42 2.86 18.16
CA GLU A 20 -9.41 1.84 18.51
C GLU A 20 -8.01 2.17 17.95
N MET A 21 -7.90 3.11 17.01
CA MET A 21 -6.61 3.49 16.41
C MET A 21 -6.49 5.00 16.15
N SER A 22 -5.27 5.47 15.87
CA SER A 22 -5.04 6.87 15.56
C SER A 22 -5.63 7.28 14.22
N GLU A 23 -6.01 8.56 14.10
CA GLU A 23 -6.57 9.14 12.88
C GLU A 23 -5.64 8.97 11.67
N ILE A 24 -4.32 9.09 11.88
CA ILE A 24 -3.30 8.85 10.84
C ILE A 24 -3.38 7.41 10.34
N SER A 25 -3.48 6.43 11.24
CA SER A 25 -3.54 5.01 10.86
C SER A 25 -4.83 4.70 10.10
N LEU A 26 -5.94 5.25 10.58
CA LEU A 26 -7.25 5.11 9.94
C LEU A 26 -7.24 5.71 8.52
N ASN A 27 -6.77 6.94 8.38
CA ASN A 27 -6.75 7.65 7.09
C ASN A 27 -5.78 7.01 6.09
N THR A 28 -4.61 6.56 6.56
CA THR A 28 -3.55 6.04 5.68
C THR A 28 -3.83 4.60 5.26
N TRP A 29 -4.30 3.74 6.17
CA TRP A 29 -4.34 2.31 5.92
C TRP A 29 -5.76 1.78 5.73
N ILE A 30 -6.73 2.28 6.51
CA ILE A 30 -8.08 1.71 6.57
C ILE A 30 -9.03 2.38 5.58
N LYS A 31 -9.07 3.71 5.49
CA LYS A 31 -9.94 4.45 4.54
C LYS A 31 -9.74 4.07 3.07
N PRO A 32 -8.51 3.80 2.58
CA PRO A 32 -8.31 3.37 1.21
C PRO A 32 -8.86 1.97 0.90
N MET A 33 -9.24 1.20 1.91
CA MET A 33 -9.84 -0.11 1.71
C MET A 33 -11.27 -0.01 1.20
N LEU A 34 -11.59 -0.87 0.24
CA LEU A 34 -12.94 -0.96 -0.29
C LEU A 34 -13.55 -2.34 -0.02
N PRO A 35 -14.80 -2.41 0.46
CA PRO A 35 -15.50 -3.67 0.58
C PRO A 35 -15.92 -4.18 -0.80
N VAL A 36 -15.43 -5.37 -1.17
CA VAL A 36 -15.67 -5.99 -2.49
C VAL A 36 -16.86 -6.95 -2.42
N SER A 37 -16.85 -7.85 -1.45
CA SER A 37 -17.91 -8.86 -1.27
C SER A 37 -17.98 -9.33 0.17
N ALA A 38 -19.17 -9.74 0.62
CA ALA A 38 -19.43 -10.24 1.96
C ALA A 38 -20.41 -11.42 1.86
N GLU A 39 -19.91 -12.55 1.35
CA GLU A 39 -20.69 -13.76 1.11
C GLU A 39 -20.09 -14.94 1.88
N GLN A 40 -20.94 -15.91 2.27
CA GLN A 40 -20.53 -17.16 2.92
C GLN A 40 -19.72 -16.99 4.22
N GLY A 41 -19.91 -15.89 4.95
CA GLY A 41 -19.12 -15.61 6.16
C GLY A 41 -17.70 -15.14 5.86
N VAL A 42 -17.38 -14.77 4.62
CA VAL A 42 -16.09 -14.17 4.24
C VAL A 42 -16.32 -12.74 3.80
N PHE A 43 -15.58 -11.81 4.40
CA PHE A 43 -15.59 -10.39 4.06
C PHE A 43 -14.31 -10.04 3.31
N VAL A 44 -14.47 -9.66 2.03
CA VAL A 44 -13.35 -9.35 1.13
C VAL A 44 -13.14 -7.85 1.07
N LEU A 45 -11.95 -7.41 1.45
CA LEU A 45 -11.50 -6.02 1.38
C LEU A 45 -10.40 -5.90 0.33
N SER A 46 -10.51 -4.91 -0.55
CA SER A 46 -9.43 -4.57 -1.49
C SER A 46 -8.54 -3.47 -0.92
N VAL A 47 -7.23 -3.69 -0.99
CA VAL A 47 -6.20 -2.70 -0.70
C VAL A 47 -5.51 -2.24 -1.99
N PRO A 48 -4.96 -1.02 -2.02
CA PRO A 48 -4.39 -0.47 -3.25
C PRO A 48 -3.13 -1.19 -3.73
N ASN A 49 -2.23 -1.57 -2.80
CA ASN A 49 -0.97 -2.21 -3.15
C ASN A 49 -0.57 -3.28 -2.13
N GLU A 50 0.49 -4.02 -2.45
CA GLU A 50 0.98 -5.13 -1.63
C GLU A 50 1.60 -4.64 -0.31
N PHE A 51 2.23 -3.46 -0.28
CA PHE A 51 2.72 -2.85 0.97
C PHE A 51 1.58 -2.56 1.95
N HIS A 52 0.44 -2.05 1.46
CA HIS A 52 -0.76 -1.85 2.26
C HIS A 52 -1.28 -3.19 2.79
N LYS A 53 -1.30 -4.24 1.96
CA LYS A 53 -1.70 -5.58 2.42
C LYS A 53 -0.85 -6.04 3.60
N THR A 54 0.47 -5.91 3.51
CA THR A 54 1.41 -6.31 4.56
C THR A 54 1.22 -5.51 5.84
N PHE A 55 1.05 -4.19 5.72
CA PHE A 55 0.85 -3.34 6.90
C PHE A 55 -0.51 -3.59 7.55
N VAL A 56 -1.56 -3.78 6.76
CA VAL A 56 -2.92 -4.03 7.24
C VAL A 56 -3.04 -5.38 7.94
N ASP A 57 -2.19 -6.34 7.60
CA ASP A 57 -2.19 -7.68 8.19
C ASP A 57 -2.16 -7.64 9.73
N GLN A 58 -1.43 -6.67 10.31
CA GLN A 58 -1.37 -6.47 11.77
C GLN A 58 -2.72 -6.05 12.39
N TYR A 59 -3.60 -5.43 11.60
CA TYR A 59 -4.93 -4.97 12.02
C TYR A 59 -6.04 -5.95 11.64
N VAL A 60 -5.76 -7.06 10.94
CA VAL A 60 -6.78 -8.05 10.52
C VAL A 60 -7.59 -8.56 11.70
N SER A 61 -6.93 -8.85 12.83
CA SER A 61 -7.60 -9.29 14.05
C SER A 61 -8.55 -8.23 14.61
N LEU A 62 -8.13 -6.96 14.59
CA LEU A 62 -8.96 -5.84 15.04
C LEU A 62 -10.17 -5.65 14.11
N ILE A 63 -9.93 -5.64 12.79
CA ILE A 63 -10.97 -5.53 11.76
C ILE A 63 -11.99 -6.66 11.88
N ARG A 64 -11.53 -7.89 12.14
CA ARG A 64 -12.41 -9.04 12.39
C ARG A 64 -13.31 -8.80 13.60
N ASN A 65 -12.72 -8.33 14.71
CA ASN A 65 -13.46 -8.07 15.95
C ASN A 65 -14.49 -6.94 15.77
N THR A 66 -14.14 -5.86 15.07
CA THR A 66 -15.07 -4.76 14.80
C THR A 66 -16.18 -5.18 13.83
N LEU A 67 -15.88 -6.00 12.82
CA LEU A 67 -16.89 -6.59 11.94
C LEU A 67 -17.83 -7.55 12.70
N LYS A 68 -17.31 -8.33 13.64
CA LYS A 68 -18.12 -9.19 14.51
C LYS A 68 -19.07 -8.36 15.39
N ALA A 69 -18.56 -7.30 16.00
CA ALA A 69 -19.36 -6.36 16.79
C ALA A 69 -20.42 -5.65 15.94
N ALA A 70 -20.10 -5.29 14.69
CA ALA A 70 -21.02 -4.59 13.79
C ALA A 70 -22.09 -5.49 13.16
N GLY A 71 -21.81 -6.79 12.98
CA GLY A 71 -22.65 -7.70 12.19
C GLY A 71 -23.29 -8.86 12.95
N SER A 72 -22.98 -9.07 14.23
CA SER A 72 -23.39 -10.27 15.03
C SER A 72 -23.06 -11.62 14.38
N VAL A 73 -22.24 -11.62 13.33
CA VAL A 73 -21.79 -12.78 12.56
C VAL A 73 -20.27 -12.70 12.50
N GLU A 74 -19.60 -13.83 12.73
CA GLU A 74 -18.16 -13.92 12.50
C GLU A 74 -17.88 -13.95 11.01
N TYR A 75 -17.13 -12.95 10.55
CA TYR A 75 -16.61 -12.92 9.21
C TYR A 75 -15.12 -13.28 9.20
N GLU A 76 -14.73 -14.16 8.30
CA GLU A 76 -13.33 -14.30 7.92
C GLU A 76 -12.94 -13.11 7.03
N VAL A 77 -11.90 -12.38 7.41
CA VAL A 77 -11.45 -11.19 6.66
C VAL A 77 -10.41 -11.62 5.64
N ARG A 78 -10.70 -11.43 4.36
CA ARG A 78 -9.74 -11.64 3.26
C ARG A 78 -9.36 -10.31 2.65
N ILE A 79 -8.05 -10.09 2.55
CA ILE A 79 -7.49 -8.90 1.91
C ILE A 79 -6.95 -9.28 0.54
N VAL A 80 -7.49 -8.63 -0.49
CA VAL A 80 -7.03 -8.76 -1.88
C VAL A 80 -6.39 -7.46 -2.32
N VAL A 81 -5.37 -7.53 -3.16
CA VAL A 81 -4.84 -6.32 -3.82
C VAL A 81 -5.77 -6.04 -4.99
N GLY A 82 -6.52 -4.94 -4.91
CA GLY A 82 -7.46 -4.51 -5.94
C GLY A 82 -7.13 -3.08 -6.30
N GLY A 83 -6.58 -2.88 -7.50
CA GLY A 83 -6.12 -1.59 -7.98
C GLY A 83 -7.25 -0.57 -8.05
N SER A 84 -7.45 0.17 -6.96
CA SER A 84 -8.13 1.45 -7.01
C SER A 84 -7.09 2.46 -7.47
N GLU A 85 -7.12 2.81 -8.77
CA GLU A 85 -6.26 3.85 -9.37
C GLU A 85 -6.27 5.18 -8.56
N ALA A 86 -7.30 5.41 -7.75
CA ALA A 86 -7.43 6.59 -6.89
C ALA A 86 -6.46 6.58 -5.70
N ALA A 87 -6.16 5.42 -5.11
CA ALA A 87 -5.25 5.32 -3.97
C ALA A 87 -3.77 5.29 -4.41
N ASP A 88 -3.48 4.76 -5.60
CA ASP A 88 -2.19 4.95 -6.28
C ASP A 88 -1.91 6.45 -6.50
N ARG A 89 -2.91 7.23 -6.93
CA ARG A 89 -2.77 8.68 -7.08
C ARG A 89 -2.61 9.44 -5.77
N GLN A 90 -3.25 9.00 -4.68
CA GLN A 90 -3.15 9.68 -3.38
C GLN A 90 -1.81 9.39 -2.68
N ALA A 91 -1.29 8.16 -2.79
CA ALA A 91 0.05 7.80 -2.32
C ALA A 91 1.13 8.45 -3.20
N ALA A 92 0.94 8.48 -4.52
CA ALA A 92 1.84 9.17 -5.44
C ALA A 92 1.79 10.70 -5.29
N ALA A 93 0.67 11.31 -4.91
CA ALA A 93 0.56 12.77 -4.73
C ALA A 93 1.32 13.29 -3.50
N LEU A 94 1.58 12.44 -2.50
CA LEU A 94 2.43 12.79 -1.36
C LEU A 94 3.93 12.66 -1.68
N GLU A 95 4.30 11.94 -2.74
CA GLU A 95 5.70 11.81 -3.22
C GLU A 95 6.04 12.68 -4.45
N ASN A 96 5.05 13.17 -5.19
CA ASN A 96 5.29 13.97 -6.41
C ASN A 96 5.55 15.45 -6.10
N GLY A 97 6.70 15.72 -5.48
CA GLY A 97 7.43 16.95 -5.73
C GLY A 97 7.95 16.94 -7.17
N SER A 98 7.27 17.66 -8.06
CA SER A 98 7.61 17.92 -9.47
C SER A 98 9.12 17.99 -9.78
N LEU A 99 9.56 17.27 -10.83
CA LEU A 99 10.12 17.85 -12.07
C LEU A 99 10.65 16.78 -13.04
N GLY A 100 10.35 16.98 -14.32
CA GLY A 100 11.35 16.82 -15.39
C GLY A 100 11.47 15.44 -16.04
N SER A 101 10.77 15.28 -17.17
CA SER A 101 11.10 14.30 -18.20
C SER A 101 12.53 14.51 -18.69
N ASP A 102 13.36 13.47 -18.70
CA ASP A 102 14.18 13.21 -19.88
C ASP A 102 14.62 11.75 -20.02
N THR A 103 14.92 11.44 -21.26
CA THR A 103 14.88 10.16 -21.96
C THR A 103 16.04 9.20 -21.69
N PHE A 104 15.76 7.93 -21.33
CA PHE A 104 16.64 6.80 -21.65
C PHE A 104 15.85 5.51 -21.99
N GLY A 105 15.83 5.20 -23.29
CA GLY A 105 15.97 3.85 -23.84
C GLY A 105 15.05 2.73 -23.34
N GLN A 106 14.01 2.45 -24.14
CA GLN A 106 13.27 1.20 -24.24
C GLN A 106 13.87 -0.03 -23.51
N ILE A 107 13.33 -0.34 -22.33
CA ILE A 107 13.37 -1.71 -21.78
C ILE A 107 12.04 -2.38 -22.12
N SER A 108 11.93 -2.80 -23.37
CA SER A 108 10.77 -3.48 -23.96
C SER A 108 10.60 -4.88 -23.36
N ASN A 109 10.04 -4.95 -22.14
CA ASN A 109 9.41 -6.09 -21.44
C ASN A 109 9.60 -6.07 -19.91
N SER A 110 10.13 -4.99 -19.34
CA SER A 110 10.26 -4.92 -17.88
C SER A 110 8.91 -4.58 -17.25
N ARG A 111 8.45 -5.40 -16.29
CA ARG A 111 7.31 -5.07 -15.41
C ARG A 111 7.68 -4.03 -14.33
N LEU A 112 8.88 -3.48 -14.39
CA LEU A 112 9.34 -2.48 -13.45
C LEU A 112 8.66 -1.15 -13.76
N ASN A 113 8.21 -0.45 -12.72
CA ASN A 113 7.70 0.90 -12.87
C ASN A 113 8.88 1.84 -13.17
N SER A 114 8.82 2.47 -14.34
CA SER A 114 9.85 3.36 -14.88
C SER A 114 10.09 4.62 -14.06
N GLN A 115 9.23 4.91 -13.08
CA GLN A 115 9.37 6.05 -12.19
C GLN A 115 10.34 5.79 -11.04
N TYR A 116 10.73 4.54 -10.76
CA TYR A 116 11.69 4.22 -9.71
C TYR A 116 13.11 4.19 -10.27
N THR A 117 13.75 5.37 -10.31
CA THR A 117 15.15 5.56 -10.70
C THR A 117 15.97 6.07 -9.50
N PHE A 118 17.30 6.09 -9.63
CA PHE A 118 18.15 6.68 -8.59
C PHE A 118 17.89 8.17 -8.36
N GLU A 119 17.38 8.86 -9.38
CA GLU A 119 17.07 10.29 -9.38
C GLU A 119 15.78 10.59 -8.59
N SER A 120 14.80 9.68 -8.61
CA SER A 120 13.54 9.81 -7.86
C SER A 120 13.60 9.19 -6.46
N PHE A 121 14.73 8.56 -6.08
CA PHE A 121 14.89 7.94 -4.78
C PHE A 121 15.06 8.97 -3.65
N VAL A 122 14.21 8.91 -2.63
CA VAL A 122 14.24 9.83 -1.48
C VAL A 122 15.40 9.50 -0.53
N VAL A 123 16.41 10.39 -0.47
CA VAL A 123 17.60 10.22 0.38
C VAL A 123 17.52 11.04 1.67
N GLY A 124 17.58 10.37 2.82
CA GLY A 124 17.70 10.94 4.15
C GLY A 124 19.01 10.54 4.86
N SER A 125 19.18 10.96 6.11
CA SER A 125 20.40 10.66 6.90
C SER A 125 20.67 9.16 7.07
N GLY A 126 19.62 8.34 7.18
CA GLY A 126 19.74 6.90 7.40
C GLY A 126 20.08 6.06 6.16
N ASN A 127 19.78 6.54 4.95
CA ASN A 127 19.96 5.77 3.71
C ASN A 127 20.98 6.38 2.73
N ARG A 128 21.55 7.54 3.06
CA ARG A 128 22.53 8.26 2.23
C ARG A 128 23.74 7.41 1.85
N PHE A 129 24.26 6.63 2.78
CA PHE A 129 25.42 5.78 2.51
C PHE A 129 25.09 4.68 1.50
N ALA A 130 23.94 4.03 1.64
CA ALA A 130 23.49 2.99 0.74
C ALA A 130 23.19 3.54 -0.67
N HIS A 131 22.51 4.70 -0.76
CA HIS A 131 22.26 5.37 -2.04
C HIS A 131 23.56 5.71 -2.76
N ALA A 132 24.51 6.33 -2.05
CA ALA A 132 25.83 6.67 -2.62
C ALA A 132 26.60 5.43 -3.10
N ALA A 133 26.56 4.32 -2.33
CA ALA A 133 27.21 3.07 -2.73
C ALA A 133 26.58 2.48 -4.00
N CYS A 134 25.25 2.42 -4.07
CA CYS A 134 24.54 1.89 -5.24
C CYS A 134 24.76 2.74 -6.49
N VAL A 135 24.73 4.08 -6.37
CA VAL A 135 25.01 5.00 -7.49
C VAL A 135 26.44 4.82 -7.98
N ALA A 136 27.43 4.78 -7.06
CA ALA A 136 28.83 4.61 -7.42
C ALA A 136 29.11 3.29 -8.15
N VAL A 137 28.35 2.22 -7.83
CA VAL A 137 28.44 0.93 -8.52
C VAL A 137 27.74 0.98 -9.88
N ALA A 138 26.57 1.62 -9.98
CA ALA A 138 25.82 1.73 -11.22
C ALA A 138 26.54 2.59 -12.27
N GLU A 139 27.21 3.67 -11.86
CA GLU A 139 27.95 4.57 -12.75
C GLU A 139 29.32 4.01 -13.15
N LYS A 140 29.99 3.24 -12.28
CA LYS A 140 31.26 2.61 -12.62
C LYS A 140 31.05 1.36 -13.46
N GLN A 141 31.16 1.53 -14.77
CA GLN A 141 31.43 0.42 -15.68
C GLN A 141 32.79 -0.23 -15.33
N GLY A 142 32.78 -1.28 -14.51
CA GLY A 142 33.94 -2.17 -14.30
C GLY A 142 34.92 -1.85 -13.16
N GLY A 143 34.55 -1.05 -12.16
CA GLY A 143 35.42 -0.73 -11.02
C GLY A 143 35.47 -1.83 -9.94
N ARG A 144 36.50 -2.67 -9.99
CA ARG A 144 36.79 -3.85 -9.11
C ARG A 144 36.99 -3.56 -7.60
N ASN A 145 36.32 -2.56 -7.02
CA ASN A 145 36.58 -2.11 -5.65
C ASN A 145 35.37 -2.09 -4.70
N PHE A 146 34.17 -2.46 -5.16
CA PHE A 146 32.97 -2.53 -4.30
C PHE A 146 32.32 -3.92 -4.26
N ASN A 147 32.99 -4.96 -4.77
CA ASN A 147 32.57 -6.35 -4.63
C ASN A 147 33.55 -7.10 -3.71
N PRO A 148 33.27 -7.28 -2.41
CA PRO A 148 33.96 -8.29 -1.62
C PRO A 148 33.23 -9.63 -1.86
N LEU A 149 33.46 -10.22 -3.03
CA LEU A 149 33.23 -11.64 -3.32
C LEU A 149 34.56 -12.25 -3.76
#